data_AF-A0A1V4FIU9-F1
#
_entry.id   AF-A0A1V4FIU9-F1
#
_cell.length_a   1.000
_cell.length_b   1.000
_cell.length_c   1.000
_cell.angle_alpha   90.00
_cell.angle_beta   90.00
_cell.angle_gamma   90.00
#
_symmetry.space_group_name_H-M   'P 1'
#
loop_
_entity.id
_entity.type
_entity.pdbx_description
1 polymer ?
#
loop_
_entity_poly.entity_id
_entity_poly.type
_entity_poly.pdbx_seq_one_letter_code
_entity_poly.pdbx_strand_id
1 'polypeptide(L)'
;ESSHRAFTYRMKKQGKSWTKQGAKAMIGLIEARMNGELQASLNTILEQLTVLPRVAQTSLLQEMHIRTGEFLRKAPTKPSIGAVQGIIPINTATSRPMGQLFKALTH
;
A
#
# COMPACT_ATOMS: atom_id res chain seq x y z
N GLU A 1 5.16 12.57 25.51
CA GLU A 1 4.71 11.38 24.75
C GLU A 1 4.09 11.58 23.35
N SER A 2 3.59 12.77 22.96
CA SER A 2 2.86 12.91 21.67
C SER A 2 3.76 12.96 20.41
N SER A 3 4.95 13.57 20.51
CA SER A 3 5.84 13.81 19.37
C SER A 3 6.38 12.54 18.71
N HIS A 4 6.77 11.55 19.51
CA HIS A 4 7.40 10.32 19.02
C HIS A 4 6.49 9.46 18.12
N ARG A 5 5.16 9.56 18.29
CA ARG A 5 4.19 8.82 17.46
C ARG A 5 4.20 9.29 16.01
N ALA A 6 4.38 10.58 15.77
CA ALA A 6 4.42 11.15 14.41
C ALA A 6 5.56 10.55 13.59
N PHE A 7 6.72 10.34 14.22
CA PHE A 7 7.87 9.68 13.61
C PHE A 7 7.64 8.17 13.45
N THR A 8 7.21 7.48 14.51
CA THR A 8 7.07 6.02 14.51
C THR A 8 6.12 5.53 13.43
N TYR A 9 4.95 6.15 13.25
CA TYR A 9 3.99 5.71 12.23
C TYR A 9 4.49 5.91 10.79
N ARG A 10 5.38 6.88 10.55
CA ARG A 10 5.91 7.18 9.21
C ARG A 10 7.21 6.43 8.91
N MET A 11 8.03 6.19 9.93
CA MET A 11 9.40 5.69 9.79
C MET A 11 9.57 4.21 10.13
N LYS A 12 8.59 3.58 10.82
CA LYS A 12 8.66 2.15 11.14
C LYS A 12 8.69 1.31 9.87
N LYS A 13 9.53 0.26 9.88
CA LYS A 13 9.76 -0.68 8.77
C LYS A 13 8.55 -1.62 8.59
N GLN A 14 7.42 -1.08 8.12
CA GLN A 14 6.21 -1.82 7.74
C GLN A 14 6.30 -2.28 6.27
N GLY A 15 7.38 -3.00 5.92
CA GLY A 15 7.66 -3.36 4.52
C GLY A 15 8.13 -2.20 3.62
N LYS A 16 8.30 -1.00 4.18
CA LYS A 16 8.86 0.18 3.50
C LYS A 16 10.33 0.35 3.89
N SER A 17 11.19 0.54 2.91
CA SER A 17 12.62 0.86 3.08
C SER A 17 12.89 2.26 2.56
N TRP A 18 13.45 3.12 3.40
CA TRP A 18 13.86 4.46 3.03
C TRP A 18 15.32 4.47 2.58
N THR A 19 15.63 5.18 1.50
CA THR A 19 17.01 5.60 1.23
C THR A 19 17.45 6.62 2.28
N LYS A 20 18.76 6.77 2.52
CA LYS A 20 19.27 7.75 3.49
C LYS A 20 18.74 9.17 3.23
N GLN A 21 18.70 9.57 1.97
CA GLN A 21 18.16 10.87 1.55
C GLN A 21 16.64 10.96 1.77
N GLY A 22 15.89 9.91 1.41
CA GLY A 22 14.44 9.86 1.62
C GLY A 22 14.05 9.89 3.10
N ALA A 23 14.81 9.22 3.96
CA ALA A 23 14.63 9.27 5.40
C ALA A 23 14.84 10.68 5.96
N LYS A 24 15.91 11.37 5.55
CA LYS A 24 16.20 12.75 5.97
C LYS A 24 15.11 13.72 5.52
N ALA A 25 14.63 13.59 4.29
CA ALA A 25 13.53 14.42 3.77
C ALA A 25 12.22 14.17 4.53
N MET A 26 11.88 12.91 4.82
CA MET A 26 10.69 12.56 5.58
C MET A 26 10.72 13.08 7.01
N ILE A 27 11.88 13.04 7.68
CA ILE A 27 12.05 13.62 9.02
C ILE A 27 11.76 15.12 8.98
N GLY A 28 12.35 15.85 8.03
CA GLY A 28 12.09 17.29 7.86
C GLY A 28 10.62 17.62 7.62
N LEU A 29 9.91 16.80 6.84
CA LEU A 29 8.46 16.97 6.65
C LEU A 29 7.65 16.73 7.92
N ILE A 30 8.05 15.78 8.76
CA ILE A 30 7.38 15.51 10.04
C ILE A 30 7.61 16.66 11.01
N GLU A 31 8.84 17.17 11.09
CA GLU A 31 9.21 18.33 11.91
C GLU A 31 8.45 19.59 11.47
N ALA A 32 8.48 19.92 10.18
CA ALA A 32 7.74 21.07 9.65
C ALA A 32 6.23 20.94 9.91
N ARG A 33 5.67 19.73 9.81
CA ARG A 33 4.26 19.49 10.17
C ARG A 33 3.98 19.69 11.64
N MET A 34 4.87 19.23 12.53
CA MET A 34 4.71 19.40 13.97
C MET A 34 4.83 20.86 14.41
N ASN A 35 5.68 21.63 13.73
CA ASN A 35 5.89 23.04 14.00
C ASN A 35 4.84 23.95 13.33
N GLY A 36 3.92 23.40 12.52
CA GLY A 36 2.93 24.18 11.77
C GLY A 36 3.49 24.90 10.53
N GLU A 37 4.77 24.71 10.22
CA GLU A 37 5.50 25.36 9.14
C GLU A 37 5.55 24.52 7.86
N LEU A 38 4.70 23.49 7.74
CA LEU A 38 4.70 22.56 6.62
C LEU A 38 4.59 23.28 5.27
N GLN A 39 3.75 24.30 5.17
CA GLN A 39 3.58 25.08 3.94
C GLN A 39 4.86 25.84 3.56
N ALA A 40 5.54 26.46 4.53
CA ALA A 40 6.80 27.16 4.30
C ALA A 40 7.93 26.19 3.91
N SER A 41 8.01 25.04 4.56
CA SER A 41 8.97 23.99 4.23
C SER A 41 8.72 23.39 2.85
N LEU A 42 7.47 23.16 2.46
CA LEU A 42 7.14 22.69 1.12
C LEU A 42 7.45 23.73 0.05
N ASN A 43 7.16 25.01 0.32
CA ASN A 43 7.48 26.09 -0.60
C ASN A 43 8.98 26.24 -0.82
N THR A 44 9.79 26.15 0.25
CA THR A 44 11.26 26.20 0.13
C THR A 44 11.84 24.98 -0.60
N ILE A 45 11.31 23.77 -0.36
CA ILE A 45 11.71 22.57 -1.11
C ILE A 45 11.29 22.70 -2.58
N LEU A 46 10.08 23.20 -2.85
CA LEU A 46 9.61 23.48 -4.21
C LEU A 46 10.49 24.53 -4.89
N GLU A 47 10.85 25.60 -4.20
CA GLU A 47 11.76 26.63 -4.71
C GLU A 47 13.14 26.07 -5.03
N GLN A 48 13.68 25.17 -4.18
CA GLN A 48 14.92 24.44 -4.46
C GLN A 48 14.80 23.50 -5.68
N LEU A 49 13.61 22.97 -5.96
CA LEU A 49 13.32 22.15 -7.15
C LEU A 49 12.99 23.00 -8.40
N THR A 50 12.61 24.28 -8.24
CA THR A 50 12.25 25.21 -9.33
C THR A 50 13.43 25.74 -10.13
N VAL A 51 14.63 25.19 -9.96
CA VAL A 51 15.66 25.25 -11.01
C VAL A 51 15.20 24.51 -12.28
N LEU A 52 14.14 23.69 -12.19
CA LEU A 52 13.37 23.24 -13.35
C LEU A 52 12.39 24.33 -13.80
N PRO A 53 12.29 24.61 -15.12
CA PRO A 53 11.57 25.76 -15.63
C PRO A 53 10.14 25.75 -15.12
N ARG A 54 9.72 26.87 -14.50
CA ARG A 54 8.35 27.13 -14.07
C ARG A 54 7.44 27.08 -15.30
N VAL A 55 6.93 25.89 -15.63
CA VAL A 55 5.89 25.78 -16.63
C VAL A 55 4.59 26.18 -15.97
N ALA A 56 4.13 27.40 -16.27
CA ALA A 56 2.77 27.85 -15.99
C ALA A 56 1.80 26.94 -16.75
N GLN A 57 1.40 25.83 -16.15
CA GLN A 57 0.62 24.76 -16.77
C GLN A 57 -0.71 24.63 -16.05
N THR A 58 -1.49 25.71 -16.04
CA THR A 58 -2.90 25.67 -15.64
C THR A 58 -3.73 24.78 -16.58
N SER A 59 -3.27 24.55 -17.81
CA SER A 59 -3.91 23.63 -18.77
C SER A 59 -3.62 22.14 -18.51
N LEU A 60 -2.42 21.76 -18.05
CA LEU A 60 -2.11 20.34 -17.75
C LEU A 60 -2.86 19.79 -16.53
N LEU A 61 -3.19 20.65 -15.56
CA LEU A 61 -3.98 20.23 -14.39
C LEU A 61 -5.39 19.80 -14.79
N GLN A 62 -5.96 20.42 -15.83
CA GLN A 62 -7.28 20.11 -16.31
C GLN A 62 -7.32 18.77 -17.07
N GLU A 63 -6.27 18.44 -17.83
CA GLU A 63 -6.13 17.15 -18.51
C GLU A 63 -5.82 15.98 -17.54
N MET A 64 -5.05 16.23 -16.48
CA MET A 64 -4.77 15.25 -15.42
C MET A 64 -6.02 14.87 -14.60
N HIS A 65 -6.97 15.80 -14.47
CA HIS A 65 -8.24 15.55 -13.78
C HIS A 65 -9.14 14.56 -14.54
N ILE A 66 -9.05 14.55 -15.88
CA ILE A 66 -9.85 13.65 -16.73
C ILE A 66 -9.31 12.22 -16.67
N ARG A 67 -8.00 12.02 -16.51
CA ARG A 67 -7.35 10.69 -16.54
C ARG A 67 -7.26 9.99 -15.19
N THR A 68 -7.33 10.71 -14.08
CA THR A 68 -7.29 10.11 -12.74
C THR A 68 -8.53 9.28 -12.44
N GLY A 69 -9.70 9.67 -12.96
CA GLY A 69 -10.94 8.88 -12.81
C GLY A 69 -10.83 7.49 -13.41
N GLU A 70 -10.20 7.33 -14.58
CA GLU A 70 -9.97 6.02 -15.19
C GLU A 70 -8.84 5.23 -14.54
N PHE A 71 -7.77 5.89 -14.11
CA PHE A 71 -6.66 5.21 -13.43
C PHE A 71 -7.01 4.72 -12.01
N LEU A 72 -7.92 5.44 -11.33
CA LEU A 72 -8.43 5.07 -10.00
C LEU A 72 -9.65 4.13 -10.07
N ARG A 73 -10.18 3.83 -11.26
CA ARG A 73 -11.20 2.78 -11.40
C ARG A 73 -10.55 1.47 -10.97
N LYS A 74 -11.06 0.89 -9.89
CA LYS A 74 -10.68 -0.46 -9.45
C LYS A 74 -10.76 -1.38 -10.67
N ALA A 75 -9.64 -2.02 -11.00
CA ALA A 75 -9.63 -3.05 -12.03
C ALA A 75 -10.78 -4.03 -11.75
N PRO A 76 -11.49 -4.51 -12.79
CA PRO A 76 -12.62 -5.41 -12.60
C PRO A 76 -12.15 -6.60 -11.77
N THR A 77 -12.86 -6.86 -10.67
CA THR A 77 -12.52 -7.92 -9.73
C THR A 77 -12.54 -9.25 -10.49
N LYS A 78 -11.39 -9.94 -10.54
CA LYS A 78 -11.32 -11.26 -11.15
C LYS A 78 -12.31 -12.17 -10.40
N PRO A 79 -13.20 -12.90 -11.09
CA PRO A 79 -14.12 -13.80 -10.42
C PRO A 79 -13.31 -14.86 -9.66
N SER A 80 -13.67 -15.10 -8.40
CA SER A 80 -13.10 -16.21 -7.65
C SER A 80 -13.59 -17.51 -8.29
N ILE A 81 -12.68 -18.25 -8.91
CA ILE A 81 -12.93 -19.63 -9.25
C ILE A 81 -12.87 -20.37 -7.91
N GLY A 82 -14.04 -20.76 -7.38
CA GLY A 82 -14.11 -21.65 -6.21
C GLY A 82 -13.32 -22.93 -6.49
N ALA A 83 -12.88 -23.63 -5.44
CA ALA A 83 -12.11 -24.87 -5.60
C ALA A 83 -12.85 -25.83 -6.55
N VAL A 84 -12.32 -26.02 -7.75
CA VAL A 84 -12.97 -26.79 -8.83
C VAL A 84 -13.11 -28.27 -8.44
N GLN A 85 -12.19 -28.76 -7.62
CA GLN A 85 -12.25 -30.02 -6.88
C GLN A 85 -11.33 -29.92 -5.66
N GLY A 86 -11.77 -30.47 -4.53
CA GLY A 86 -10.97 -30.60 -3.32
C GLY A 86 -11.49 -31.74 -2.48
N ILE A 87 -10.59 -32.48 -1.84
CA ILE A 87 -10.91 -33.55 -0.90
C ILE A 87 -10.33 -33.15 0.45
N ILE A 88 -11.10 -33.29 1.52
CA ILE A 88 -10.59 -33.15 2.89
C ILE A 88 -9.89 -34.46 3.23
N PRO A 89 -8.55 -34.48 3.42
CA PRO A 89 -7.86 -35.70 3.76
C PRO A 89 -8.25 -36.12 5.18
N ILE A 90 -8.83 -37.32 5.31
CA ILE A 90 -9.07 -37.94 6.59
C ILE A 90 -7.73 -38.56 7.02
N ASN A 91 -6.95 -37.83 7.84
CA ASN A 91 -5.65 -38.27 8.36
C ASN A 91 -5.83 -39.34 9.47
N THR A 92 -6.55 -40.41 9.18
CA THR A 92 -6.80 -41.52 10.10
C THR A 92 -6.49 -42.83 9.41
N ALA A 93 -6.03 -43.83 10.18
CA ALA A 93 -5.75 -45.15 9.61
C ALA A 93 -6.99 -45.76 8.93
N THR A 94 -6.81 -46.41 7.77
CA THR A 94 -7.89 -47.02 6.97
C THR A 94 -8.68 -48.08 7.73
N SER A 95 -8.08 -48.67 8.78
CA SER A 95 -8.73 -49.63 9.67
C SER A 95 -9.71 -49.02 10.67
N ARG A 96 -9.69 -47.69 10.86
CA ARG A 96 -10.62 -46.99 11.76
C ARG A 96 -11.98 -46.76 11.10
N PRO A 97 -13.06 -46.58 11.88
CA PRO A 97 -14.41 -46.41 11.35
C PRO A 97 -14.52 -45.33 10.26
N MET A 98 -13.83 -44.19 10.44
CA MET A 98 -13.80 -43.12 9.44
C MET A 98 -13.06 -43.49 8.15
N GLY A 99 -12.00 -44.28 8.24
CA GLY A 99 -11.25 -44.78 7.09
C GLY A 99 -12.04 -45.84 6.30
N GLN A 100 -12.75 -46.72 6.99
CA GLN A 100 -13.64 -47.72 6.36
C GLN A 100 -14.83 -47.06 5.66
N LEU A 101 -15.45 -46.06 6.31
CA LEU A 101 -16.53 -45.26 5.71
C LEU A 101 -16.06 -44.55 4.44
N PHE A 102 -14.90 -43.89 4.49
CA PHE A 102 -14.34 -43.22 3.31
C PHE A 102 -14.09 -44.21 2.17
N LYS A 103 -13.56 -45.40 2.45
CA LYS A 103 -13.36 -46.46 1.46
C LYS A 103 -14.66 -46.95 0.82
N ALA A 104 -15.76 -47.00 1.57
CA ALA A 104 -17.07 -47.40 1.06
C ALA A 104 -17.73 -46.31 0.20
N LEU A 105 -17.35 -45.04 0.36
CA LEU A 105 -17.90 -43.91 -0.38
C LEU A 105 -17.14 -43.60 -1.69
N THR A 106 -15.93 -44.13 -1.85
CA THR A 106 -15.06 -43.87 -3.01
C THR A 106 -14.90 -45.06 -3.97
N HIS A 107 -15.50 -46.21 -3.65
CA HIS A 107 -15.61 -47.40 -4.50
C HIS A 107 -17.04 -47.58 -5.00
#